data_AF-A0A937QFG7-F1
#
_entry.id   AF-A0A937QFG7-F1
#
_cell.length_a   1.000
_cell.length_b   1.000
_cell.length_c   1.000
_cell.angle_alpha   90.00
_cell.angle_beta   90.00
_cell.angle_gamma   90.00
#
_symmetry.space_group_name_H-M   'P 1'
#
loop_
_entity.id
_entity.type
_entity.pdbx_description
1 polymer ?
#
loop_
_entity_poly.entity_id
_entity_poly.type
_entity_poly.pdbx_seq_one_letter_code
_entity_poly.pdbx_strand_id
1 'polypeptide(L)'
;PSFQVTVLLTKNQLSDLHQRLKVILDQAQRTKRTGARDFFQSILSAAAQTLRDLSQFSRRPNQNLGQLGFLGEFIDDLPYRSSIMRLTEEDWYRLSVGEQQALVDDLKSKIRRYSQYHDDVANWVSFGATDPGDAVYRVPLSMMP
;
A
#
# COMPACT_ATOMS: atom_id res chain seq x y z
N PRO A 1 -27.27 -9.37 10.94
CA PRO A 1 -26.37 -9.52 9.77
C PRO A 1 -25.56 -8.23 9.52
N SER A 2 -24.24 -8.26 9.75
CA SER A 2 -23.35 -7.15 9.36
C SER A 2 -22.98 -7.30 7.89
N PHE A 3 -23.34 -6.32 7.07
CA PHE A 3 -22.90 -6.25 5.67
C PHE A 3 -21.41 -5.86 5.65
N GLN A 4 -20.59 -6.64 4.92
CA GLN A 4 -19.15 -6.40 4.81
C GLN A 4 -18.77 -6.31 3.33
N VAL A 5 -18.25 -5.15 2.92
CA VAL A 5 -17.74 -4.92 1.56
C VAL A 5 -16.33 -5.52 1.47
N THR A 6 -16.09 -6.32 0.42
CA THR A 6 -14.81 -6.97 0.15
C THR A 6 -14.35 -6.71 -1.28
N VAL A 7 -13.04 -6.60 -1.45
CA VAL A 7 -12.35 -6.55 -2.75
C VAL A 7 -11.75 -7.93 -3.01
N LEU A 8 -11.81 -8.40 -4.25
CA LEU A 8 -11.12 -9.62 -4.67
C LEU A 8 -9.71 -9.25 -5.12
N LEU A 9 -8.71 -9.81 -4.47
CA LEU A 9 -7.31 -9.65 -4.84
C LEU A 9 -6.72 -10.99 -5.22
N THR A 10 -5.93 -11.03 -6.29
CA THR A 10 -5.11 -12.20 -6.60
C THR A 10 -3.96 -12.35 -5.61
N LYS A 11 -3.39 -13.55 -5.52
CA LYS A 11 -2.24 -13.81 -4.65
C LYS A 11 -1.02 -12.96 -5.04
N ASN A 12 -0.83 -12.76 -6.34
CA ASN A 12 0.19 -11.85 -6.88
C ASN A 12 -0.06 -10.40 -6.45
N GLN A 13 -1.30 -9.90 -6.59
CA GLN A 13 -1.66 -8.54 -6.15
C GLN A 13 -1.47 -8.35 -4.64
N LEU A 14 -1.91 -9.30 -3.82
CA LEU A 14 -1.76 -9.23 -2.36
C LEU A 14 -0.28 -9.21 -1.96
N SER A 15 0.55 -10.04 -2.60
CA SER A 15 1.99 -10.13 -2.33
C SER A 15 2.71 -8.83 -2.71
N ASP A 16 2.36 -8.25 -3.86
CA ASP A 16 2.90 -6.98 -4.33
C ASP A 16 2.54 -5.82 -3.36
N LEU A 17 1.28 -5.73 -2.93
CA LEU A 17 0.87 -4.75 -1.92
C LEU A 17 1.61 -4.92 -0.61
N HIS A 18 1.74 -6.15 -0.13
CA HIS A 18 2.46 -6.44 1.09
C HIS A 18 3.91 -5.96 1.01
N GLN A 19 4.59 -6.18 -0.11
CA GLN A 19 5.96 -5.71 -0.32
C GLN A 19 6.03 -4.18 -0.39
N ARG A 20 5.12 -3.53 -1.11
CA ARG A 20 5.04 -2.06 -1.21
C ARG A 20 4.80 -1.41 0.15
N LEU A 21 3.87 -1.95 0.95
CA LEU A 21 3.62 -1.46 2.31
C LEU A 21 4.84 -1.61 3.22
N LYS A 22 5.63 -2.68 3.08
CA LYS A 22 6.89 -2.82 3.81
C LYS A 22 7.89 -1.72 3.46
N VAL A 23 8.02 -1.39 2.18
CA VAL A 23 8.87 -0.27 1.75
C VAL A 23 8.38 1.04 2.37
N ILE A 24 7.08 1.32 2.36
CA ILE A 24 6.50 2.52 2.99
C ILE A 24 6.81 2.55 4.49
N LEU A 25 6.60 1.43 5.19
CA LEU A 25 6.88 1.30 6.61
C LEU A 25 8.36 1.58 6.92
N ASP A 26 9.28 1.00 6.15
CA ASP A 26 10.71 1.15 6.35
C ASP A 26 11.14 2.61 6.15
N GLN A 27 10.63 3.28 5.11
CA GLN A 27 10.93 4.70 4.91
C GLN A 27 10.32 5.56 6.02
N ALA A 28 9.06 5.34 6.39
CA ALA A 28 8.41 6.10 7.46
C ALA A 28 9.17 6.01 8.79
N GLN A 29 9.70 4.82 9.12
CA GLN A 29 10.53 4.62 10.31
C GLN A 29 11.91 5.28 10.23
N ARG A 30 12.55 5.27 9.04
CA ARG A 30 13.85 5.94 8.82
C ARG A 30 13.72 7.45 8.98
N THR A 31 12.71 8.04 8.36
CA THR A 31 12.51 9.48 8.37
C THR A 31 12.19 10.01 9.78
N LYS A 32 11.54 9.20 10.62
CA LYS A 32 11.35 9.52 12.04
C LYS A 32 12.68 9.71 12.80
N ARG A 33 13.78 9.10 12.33
CA ARG A 33 15.11 9.18 12.93
C ARG A 33 15.99 10.28 12.35
N THR A 34 15.86 10.58 11.06
CA THR A 34 16.76 11.49 10.32
C THR A 34 16.19 12.88 10.07
N GLY A 35 14.91 13.10 10.38
CA GLY A 35 14.20 14.33 10.04
C GLY A 35 13.40 14.17 8.75
N ALA A 36 12.22 14.79 8.73
CA ALA A 36 11.10 14.46 7.85
C ALA A 36 11.39 14.48 6.33
N ARG A 37 12.40 15.24 5.88
CA ARG A 37 12.52 15.69 4.48
C ARG A 37 12.74 14.60 3.41
N ASP A 38 13.14 13.39 3.81
CA ASP A 38 13.56 12.36 2.85
C ASP A 38 12.51 11.26 2.58
N PHE A 39 11.35 11.28 3.26
CA PHE A 39 10.37 10.18 3.17
C PHE A 39 9.88 9.98 1.73
N PHE A 40 9.25 10.99 1.12
CA PHE A 40 8.70 10.86 -0.24
C PHE A 40 9.79 10.67 -1.29
N GLN A 41 10.94 11.32 -1.15
CA GLN A 41 12.07 11.09 -2.05
C GLN A 41 12.58 9.65 -1.99
N SER A 42 12.56 9.03 -0.81
CA SER A 42 12.93 7.62 -0.64
C SER A 42 11.90 6.67 -1.21
N ILE A 43 10.60 6.98 -1.08
CA ILE A 43 9.53 6.21 -1.74
C ILE A 43 9.64 6.32 -3.26
N LEU A 44 9.84 7.53 -3.80
CA LEU A 44 10.04 7.75 -5.23
C LEU A 44 11.26 7.00 -5.75
N SER A 45 12.35 6.99 -4.99
CA SER A 45 13.56 6.23 -5.35
C SER A 45 13.31 4.73 -5.36
N ALA A 46 12.58 4.19 -4.38
CA ALA A 46 12.20 2.78 -4.35
C ALA A 46 11.20 2.42 -5.46
N ALA A 47 10.26 3.33 -5.75
CA ALA A 47 9.31 3.23 -6.85
C ALA A 47 10.05 3.19 -8.19
N ALA A 48 11.03 4.06 -8.42
CA ALA A 48 11.84 4.11 -9.63
C ALA A 48 12.67 2.84 -9.89
N GLN A 49 13.07 2.15 -8.83
CA GLN A 49 13.75 0.84 -8.94
C GLN A 49 12.78 -0.29 -9.30
N THR A 50 11.49 -0.12 -8.99
CA THR A 50 10.43 -1.13 -9.17
C THR A 50 9.63 -0.88 -10.46
N LEU A 51 9.42 0.38 -10.83
CA LEU A 51 8.63 0.87 -11.96
C LEU A 51 9.59 1.46 -13.00
N ARG A 52 9.51 0.97 -14.23
CA ARG A 52 10.40 1.34 -15.34
C ARG A 52 10.22 2.76 -15.87
N ASP A 53 9.32 3.58 -15.33
CA ASP A 53 9.02 4.89 -15.91
C ASP A 53 8.97 6.02 -14.87
N LEU A 54 10.03 6.82 -14.86
CA LEU A 54 10.21 8.02 -14.02
C LEU A 54 9.48 9.25 -14.57
N SER A 55 9.10 9.23 -15.86
CA SER A 55 8.77 10.45 -16.61
C SER A 55 7.42 11.08 -16.25
N GLN A 56 6.55 10.32 -15.57
CA GLN A 56 5.24 10.79 -15.09
C GLN A 56 5.31 11.50 -13.72
N PHE A 57 6.35 11.23 -12.93
CA PHE A 57 6.46 11.73 -11.55
C PHE A 57 6.94 13.18 -11.46
N SER A 58 7.85 13.59 -12.35
CA SER A 58 8.49 14.92 -12.30
C SER A 58 7.57 16.09 -12.69
N ARG A 59 6.29 15.83 -13.04
CA ARG A 59 5.42 16.85 -13.66
C ARG A 59 4.44 17.54 -12.70
N ARG A 60 4.26 17.06 -11.45
CA ARG A 60 3.35 17.70 -10.49
C ARG A 60 3.88 17.65 -9.04
N PRO A 61 4.09 18.80 -8.38
CA PRO A 61 4.38 18.83 -6.95
C PRO A 61 3.14 18.37 -6.14
N ASN A 62 3.38 17.80 -4.95
CA ASN A 62 2.37 17.37 -3.97
C ASN A 62 1.46 16.19 -4.37
N GLN A 63 1.98 15.21 -5.13
CA GLN A 63 1.25 13.98 -5.41
C GLN A 63 1.17 13.08 -4.18
N ASN A 64 0.04 12.41 -4.01
CA ASN A 64 -0.15 11.42 -2.95
C ASN A 64 0.35 10.02 -3.37
N LEU A 65 0.54 9.12 -2.40
CA LEU A 65 1.11 7.78 -2.65
C LEU A 65 0.32 6.95 -3.68
N GLY A 66 -1.00 7.15 -3.77
CA GLY A 66 -1.83 6.51 -4.82
C GLY A 66 -1.50 7.05 -6.21
N GLN A 67 -1.50 8.37 -6.38
CA GLN A 67 -1.15 9.05 -7.64
C GLN A 67 0.27 8.75 -8.11
N LEU A 68 1.18 8.41 -7.18
CA LEU A 68 2.52 7.93 -7.51
C LEU A 68 2.54 6.51 -8.11
N GLY A 69 1.40 5.84 -8.29
CA GLY A 69 1.32 4.47 -8.82
C GLY A 69 2.05 3.44 -7.94
N PHE A 70 2.50 3.84 -6.76
CA PHE A 70 3.35 3.01 -5.92
C PHE A 70 2.55 1.92 -5.21
N LEU A 71 1.25 2.09 -5.01
CA LEU A 71 0.38 1.07 -4.42
C LEU A 71 -0.29 0.15 -5.45
N GLY A 72 0.03 0.31 -6.74
CA GLY A 72 -0.52 -0.50 -7.82
C GLY A 72 -1.81 0.08 -8.41
N GLU A 73 -1.91 0.01 -9.74
CA GLU A 73 -2.97 0.65 -10.54
C GLU A 73 -4.38 0.14 -10.18
N PHE A 74 -4.52 -1.13 -9.82
CA PHE A 74 -5.82 -1.72 -9.50
C PHE A 74 -6.47 -1.11 -8.25
N ILE A 75 -5.69 -0.47 -7.36
CA ILE A 75 -6.25 0.24 -6.20
C ILE A 75 -6.77 1.61 -6.61
N ASP A 76 -6.19 2.25 -7.63
CA ASP A 76 -6.62 3.58 -8.09
C ASP A 76 -8.03 3.59 -8.68
N ASP A 77 -8.45 2.47 -9.26
CA ASP A 77 -9.80 2.25 -9.80
C ASP A 77 -10.85 1.96 -8.72
N LEU A 78 -10.44 1.77 -7.46
CA LEU A 78 -11.39 1.53 -6.39
C LEU A 78 -12.13 2.83 -6.03
N PRO A 79 -13.46 2.79 -5.88
CA PRO A 79 -14.26 3.97 -5.52
C PRO A 79 -13.94 4.50 -4.12
N TYR A 80 -13.27 3.71 -3.28
CA TYR A 80 -12.79 4.11 -1.97
C TYR A 80 -11.27 4.33 -1.99
N ARG A 81 -10.85 5.54 -1.63
CA ARG A 81 -9.44 5.86 -1.38
C ARG A 81 -9.17 5.75 0.11
N SER A 82 -8.13 5.04 0.48
CA SER A 82 -7.70 4.98 1.88
C SER A 82 -6.89 6.21 2.30
N SER A 83 -6.64 6.34 3.61
CA SER A 83 -5.76 7.35 4.20
C SER A 83 -4.32 7.27 3.70
N ILE A 84 -3.75 6.07 3.47
CA ILE A 84 -2.37 5.95 2.98
C ILE A 84 -2.28 6.41 1.53
N MET A 85 -3.25 6.05 0.68
CA MET A 85 -3.30 6.52 -0.71
C MET A 85 -3.35 8.04 -0.82
N ARG A 86 -4.02 8.72 0.12
CA ARG A 86 -4.15 10.18 0.13
C ARG A 86 -2.98 10.89 0.78
N LEU A 87 -2.09 10.18 1.47
CA LEU A 87 -0.95 10.77 2.16
C LEU A 87 -0.07 11.51 1.14
N THR A 88 0.07 12.82 1.33
CA THR A 88 1.03 13.65 0.60
C THR A 88 2.28 13.89 1.45
N GLU A 89 3.32 14.44 0.81
CA GLU A 89 4.53 14.88 1.48
C GLU A 89 4.23 15.96 2.53
N GLU A 90 3.38 16.91 2.18
CA GLU A 90 2.97 17.97 3.07
C GLU A 90 2.17 17.43 4.26
N ASP A 91 1.25 16.49 4.04
CA ASP A 91 0.47 15.87 5.12
C ASP A 91 1.39 15.19 6.12
N TRP A 92 2.34 14.37 5.66
CA TRP A 92 3.30 13.69 6.52
C TRP A 92 4.11 14.66 7.40
N TYR A 93 4.43 15.84 6.87
CA TYR A 93 5.14 16.90 7.62
C TYR A 93 4.26 17.64 8.61
N ARG A 94 2.97 17.72 8.34
CA ARG A 94 1.98 18.33 9.25
C ARG A 94 1.59 17.38 10.38
N LEU A 95 1.74 16.06 10.19
CA LEU A 95 1.43 15.07 11.22
C LEU A 95 2.30 15.27 12.46
N SER A 96 1.66 15.27 13.63
CA SER A 96 2.33 15.15 14.92
C SER A 96 3.05 13.79 15.04
N VAL A 97 3.99 13.71 15.99
CA VAL A 97 4.71 12.45 16.29
C VAL A 97 3.74 11.31 16.66
N GLY A 98 2.62 11.63 17.31
CA GLY A 98 1.57 10.67 17.65
C GLY A 98 0.82 10.16 16.42
N GLU A 99 0.46 11.04 15.49
CA GLU A 99 -0.21 10.66 14.24
C GLU A 99 0.70 9.87 13.31
N GLN A 100 1.98 10.24 13.20
CA GLN A 100 2.98 9.45 12.50
C GLN A 100 3.12 8.04 13.09
N GLN A 101 3.06 7.92 14.42
CA GLN A 101 3.09 6.62 15.10
C GLN A 101 1.85 5.79 14.80
N ALA A 102 0.65 6.40 14.83
CA ALA A 102 -0.59 5.74 14.49
C ALA A 102 -0.57 5.20 13.04
N LEU A 103 -0.03 5.98 12.09
CA LEU A 103 0.13 5.54 10.71
C LEU A 103 1.10 4.36 10.58
N VAL A 104 2.24 4.41 11.29
CA VAL A 104 3.21 3.32 11.34
C VAL A 104 2.60 2.03 11.92
N ASP A 105 1.77 2.15 12.95
CA ASP A 105 1.13 0.99 13.57
C ASP A 105 -0.01 0.42 12.71
N ASP A 106 -0.76 1.26 12.00
CA ASP A 106 -1.73 0.83 10.97
C ASP A 106 -1.04 0.05 9.85
N LEU A 107 0.08 0.55 9.32
CA LEU A 107 0.89 -0.14 8.33
C LEU A 107 1.35 -1.52 8.80
N LYS A 108 1.88 -1.63 10.02
CA LYS A 108 2.29 -2.92 10.60
C LYS A 108 1.12 -3.89 10.73
N SER A 109 -0.03 -3.40 11.18
CA SER A 109 -1.25 -4.19 11.33
C SER A 109 -1.70 -4.78 9.99
N LYS A 110 -1.75 -3.94 8.94
CA LYS A 110 -2.09 -4.35 7.57
C LYS A 110 -1.09 -5.35 6.99
N ILE A 111 0.21 -5.10 7.14
CA ILE A 111 1.27 -6.02 6.69
C ILE A 111 1.11 -7.41 7.34
N ARG A 112 0.88 -7.44 8.66
CA ARG A 112 0.64 -8.69 9.39
C ARG A 112 -0.61 -9.41 8.89
N ARG A 113 -1.71 -8.67 8.66
CA ARG A 113 -2.96 -9.22 8.08
C ARG A 113 -2.72 -9.82 6.70
N TYR A 114 -1.96 -9.15 5.84
CA TYR A 114 -1.69 -9.65 4.49
C TYR A 114 -0.85 -10.93 4.51
N SER A 115 0.11 -11.04 5.44
CA SER A 115 0.82 -12.30 5.67
C SER A 115 -0.16 -13.43 6.09
N GLN A 116 -1.11 -13.14 6.98
CA GLN A 116 -2.12 -14.11 7.40
C GLN A 116 -3.02 -14.56 6.22
N TYR A 117 -3.46 -13.63 5.37
CA TYR A 117 -4.26 -13.97 4.19
C TYR A 117 -3.46 -14.80 3.17
N HIS A 118 -2.19 -14.47 2.97
CA HIS A 118 -1.30 -15.24 2.11
C HIS A 118 -1.17 -16.70 2.58
N ASP A 119 -1.05 -16.91 3.90
CA ASP A 119 -0.86 -18.22 4.50
C ASP A 119 -2.18 -19.01 4.69
N ASP A 120 -3.33 -18.34 4.55
CA ASP A 120 -4.67 -18.92 4.63
C ASP A 120 -5.05 -19.65 3.33
N VAL A 121 -4.28 -20.69 3.00
CA VAL A 121 -4.38 -21.52 1.78
C VAL A 121 -5.79 -22.08 1.53
N ALA A 122 -6.61 -22.25 2.57
CA ALA A 122 -7.95 -22.82 2.47
C ALA A 122 -8.99 -21.88 1.84
N ASN A 123 -8.76 -20.56 1.91
CA ASN A 123 -9.73 -19.55 1.46
C ASN A 123 -9.37 -18.91 0.10
N TRP A 124 -8.31 -19.39 -0.55
CA TRP A 124 -7.97 -19.02 -1.92
C TRP A 124 -8.85 -19.78 -2.91
N VAL A 125 -9.51 -19.04 -3.80
CA VAL A 125 -10.42 -19.60 -4.80
C VAL A 125 -9.85 -19.36 -6.20
N SER A 126 -9.66 -20.42 -6.98
CA SER A 126 -9.32 -20.30 -8.40
C SER A 126 -10.59 -20.38 -9.25
N PHE A 127 -10.70 -19.51 -10.26
CA PHE A 127 -11.76 -19.52 -11.26
C PHE A 127 -11.28 -20.16 -12.56
N GLY A 128 -10.61 -21.31 -12.47
CA GLY A 128 -10.06 -22.02 -13.64
C GLY A 128 -8.72 -21.47 -14.12
N ALA A 129 -8.05 -20.63 -13.33
CA ALA A 129 -6.70 -20.17 -13.62
C ALA A 129 -5.70 -21.32 -13.42
N THR A 130 -4.78 -21.47 -14.37
CA THR A 130 -3.70 -22.46 -14.32
C THR A 130 -2.60 -22.05 -13.33
N ASP A 131 -2.40 -20.74 -13.14
CA ASP A 131 -1.41 -20.19 -12.21
C ASP A 131 -1.99 -20.08 -10.79
N PRO A 132 -1.37 -20.72 -9.77
CA PRO A 132 -1.73 -20.52 -8.37
C PRO A 132 -1.66 -19.04 -7.91
N GLY A 133 -0.88 -18.20 -8.58
CA GLY A 133 -0.78 -16.76 -8.30
C GLY A 133 -2.04 -15.96 -8.63
N ASP A 134 -2.90 -16.50 -9.49
CA ASP A 134 -4.15 -15.87 -9.93
C ASP A 134 -5.37 -16.29 -9.10
N ALA A 135 -5.19 -17.22 -8.15
CA ALA A 135 -6.22 -17.50 -7.16
C ALA A 135 -6.56 -16.22 -6.40
N VAL A 136 -7.84 -16.01 -6.13
CA VAL A 136 -8.33 -14.80 -5.48
C VAL A 136 -8.69 -15.03 -4.01
N TYR A 137 -8.55 -13.97 -3.23
CA TYR A 137 -8.96 -13.90 -1.83
C TYR A 137 -9.89 -12.71 -1.61
N ARG A 138 -10.86 -12.88 -0.70
CA ARG A 138 -11.79 -11.82 -0.30
C ARG A 138 -11.15 -10.96 0.78
N VAL A 139 -10.63 -9.80 0.41
CA VAL A 139 -10.02 -8.86 1.35
C VAL A 139 -11.06 -7.82 1.77
N PRO A 140 -11.34 -7.63 3.07
CA PRO A 140 -12.24 -6.58 3.54
C PRO A 140 -11.78 -5.20 3.06
N LEU A 141 -12.72 -4.33 2.67
CA LEU A 141 -12.37 -2.98 2.21
C LEU A 141 -11.61 -2.17 3.28
N SER A 142 -11.90 -2.40 4.56
CA SER A 142 -11.19 -1.79 5.69
C SER A 142 -9.72 -2.20 5.83
N MET A 143 -9.33 -3.29 5.16
CA MET A 143 -7.96 -3.79 5.12
C MET A 143 -7.19 -3.26 3.91
N MET A 144 -7.83 -2.47 3.03
CA MET A 144 -7.14 -1.82 1.92
C MET A 144 -6.22 -0.70 2.45
N PRO A 145 -5.06 -0.50 1.82
CA PRO A 145 -4.00 0.36 2.32
C PRO A 145 -4.36 1.81 2.21
#